data_AF-A0A1V5KFL5-F1
#
_entry.id   AF-A0A1V5KFL5-F1
#
_cell.length_a   1.000
_cell.length_b   1.000
_cell.length_c   1.000
_cell.angle_alpha   90.00
_cell.angle_beta   90.00
_cell.angle_gamma   90.00
#
_symmetry.space_group_name_H-M   'P 1'
#
loop_
_entity.id
_entity.type
_entity.pdbx_description
1 polymer ?
#
loop_
_entity_poly.entity_id
_entity_poly.type
_entity_poly.pdbx_seq_one_letter_code
_entity_poly.pdbx_strand_id
1 'polypeptide(L)'
;MGRIPTTPDGKPIMDSVQSDIDEQALREIAFVTGGSFFRAVDTDSLRSIYSEIDSMEKKEVKVTTFTDATEWMHLPLLIACIALMIEQTLRLTLLNRLP
;
A
#
# COMPACT_ATOMS: atom_id res chain seq x y z
N MET A 1 -21.88 -2.74 -18.25
CA MET A 1 -21.15 -4.02 -18.08
C MET A 1 -21.23 -4.79 -19.40
N GLY A 2 -20.22 -4.69 -20.27
CA GLY A 2 -20.22 -5.37 -21.58
C GLY A 2 -19.76 -6.82 -21.43
N ARG A 3 -20.51 -7.78 -21.97
CA ARG A 3 -20.13 -9.21 -21.96
C ARG A 3 -19.27 -9.45 -23.20
N ILE A 4 -18.07 -9.96 -23.02
CA ILE A 4 -17.23 -10.43 -24.13
C ILE A 4 -17.87 -11.68 -24.76
N PRO A 5 -18.00 -11.76 -26.08
CA PRO A 5 -18.53 -12.94 -26.74
C PRO A 5 -17.58 -14.13 -26.54
N THR A 6 -18.15 -15.30 -26.25
CA THR A 6 -17.43 -16.56 -25.98
C THR A 6 -17.93 -17.66 -26.92
N THR A 7 -17.01 -18.50 -27.40
CA THR A 7 -17.32 -19.74 -28.14
C THR A 7 -18.16 -20.67 -27.25
N PRO A 8 -18.96 -21.61 -27.80
CA PRO A 8 -19.69 -22.60 -26.99
C PRO A 8 -18.84 -23.39 -25.98
N ASP A 9 -17.52 -23.48 -26.22
CA ASP A 9 -16.53 -24.10 -25.32
C ASP A 9 -16.01 -23.14 -24.21
N GLY A 10 -16.61 -21.96 -24.03
CA GLY A 10 -16.24 -21.00 -22.99
C GLY A 10 -14.93 -20.24 -23.23
N LYS A 11 -14.27 -20.45 -24.38
CA LYS A 11 -13.09 -19.67 -24.77
C LYS A 11 -13.53 -18.28 -25.27
N PRO A 12 -12.88 -17.19 -24.84
CA PRO A 12 -13.17 -15.87 -25.36
C PRO A 12 -12.88 -15.85 -26.87
N ILE A 13 -13.85 -15.40 -27.66
CA ILE A 13 -13.63 -15.19 -29.09
C ILE A 13 -12.79 -13.92 -29.16
N MET A 14 -11.48 -14.07 -29.37
CA MET A 14 -10.68 -12.97 -29.89
C MET A 14 -11.09 -12.83 -31.36
N ASP A 15 -12.20 -12.12 -31.57
CA ASP A 15 -12.32 -11.37 -32.80
C ASP A 15 -11.08 -10.49 -32.80
N SER A 16 -10.12 -10.81 -33.69
CA SER A 16 -9.08 -9.87 -34.04
C SER A 16 -9.85 -8.67 -34.55
N VAL A 17 -10.15 -7.72 -33.66
CA VAL A 17 -10.91 -6.52 -33.99
C VAL A 17 -10.12 -5.97 -35.15
N GLN A 18 -10.70 -6.11 -36.33
CA GLN A 18 -10.13 -5.69 -37.60
C GLN A 18 -10.28 -4.19 -37.55
N SER A 19 -9.42 -3.58 -36.76
CA SER A 19 -9.58 -2.27 -36.20
C SER A 19 -8.58 -1.42 -36.93
N ASP A 20 -9.09 -0.39 -37.60
CA ASP A 20 -8.38 0.82 -37.99
C ASP A 20 -7.77 1.48 -36.74
N ILE A 21 -6.85 0.79 -36.05
CA ILE A 21 -6.06 1.39 -34.99
C ILE A 21 -4.96 2.15 -35.68
N ASP A 22 -5.03 3.47 -35.57
CA ASP A 22 -3.94 4.36 -35.95
C ASP A 22 -2.78 4.15 -34.96
N GLU A 23 -1.98 3.12 -35.24
CA GLU A 23 -0.79 2.82 -34.47
C GLU A 23 0.25 3.94 -34.55
N GLN A 24 0.19 4.81 -35.56
CA GLN A 24 1.11 5.92 -35.71
C GLN A 24 0.83 6.97 -34.63
N ALA A 25 -0.43 7.34 -34.44
CA ALA A 25 -0.85 8.22 -33.36
C ALA A 25 -0.50 7.66 -31.97
N LEU A 26 -0.71 6.36 -31.74
CA LEU A 26 -0.40 5.73 -30.44
C LEU A 26 1.11 5.67 -30.17
N ARG A 27 1.94 5.43 -31.19
CA ARG A 27 3.40 5.49 -31.07
C ARG A 27 3.88 6.90 -30.78
N GLU A 28 3.29 7.92 -31.39
CA GLU A 28 3.63 9.32 -31.15
C GLU A 28 3.32 9.72 -29.70
N ILE A 29 2.15 9.34 -29.18
CA ILE A 29 1.78 9.60 -27.78
C ILE A 29 2.76 8.92 -26.81
N ALA A 30 3.13 7.67 -27.06
CA ALA A 30 4.11 6.96 -26.25
C ALA A 30 5.48 7.68 -26.27
N PHE A 31 5.94 8.11 -27.44
CA PHE A 31 7.18 8.86 -27.59
C PHE A 31 7.16 10.20 -26.85
N VAL A 32 6.08 10.98 -26.99
CA VAL A 32 5.92 12.29 -26.35
C VAL A 32 5.84 12.17 -24.82
N THR A 33 5.23 11.10 -24.31
CA THR A 33 5.07 10.87 -22.86
C THR A 33 6.24 10.11 -22.23
N GLY A 34 7.21 9.65 -23.04
CA GLY A 34 8.32 8.80 -22.57
C GLY A 34 7.88 7.39 -22.17
N GLY A 35 6.67 6.98 -22.57
CA GLY A 35 6.15 5.62 -22.38
C GLY A 35 6.48 4.70 -23.56
N SER A 36 6.12 3.42 -23.43
CA SER A 36 6.32 2.42 -24.49
C SER A 36 4.99 1.98 -25.10
N PHE A 37 4.94 1.92 -26.43
CA PHE A 37 3.80 1.36 -27.15
C PHE A 37 4.00 -0.15 -27.33
N PHE A 38 3.00 -0.94 -26.94
CA PHE A 38 3.01 -2.39 -27.12
C PHE A 38 1.75 -2.86 -27.83
N ARG A 39 1.92 -3.67 -28.88
CA ARG A 39 0.82 -4.34 -29.58
C ARG A 39 0.75 -5.78 -29.12
N ALA A 40 -0.16 -6.09 -28.20
CA ALA A 40 -0.42 -7.46 -27.76
C ALA A 40 -1.29 -8.18 -28.79
N VAL A 41 -0.66 -8.96 -29.67
CA VAL A 41 -1.35 -9.82 -30.65
C VAL A 41 -1.71 -11.19 -30.04
N ASP A 42 -1.00 -11.59 -28.97
CA ASP A 42 -1.23 -12.83 -28.24
C ASP A 42 -1.18 -12.63 -26.71
N THR A 43 -1.71 -13.61 -25.98
CA THR A 43 -1.74 -13.63 -24.51
C THR A 43 -0.35 -13.73 -23.87
N ASP A 44 0.63 -14.31 -24.57
CA ASP A 44 1.99 -14.47 -24.06
C ASP A 44 2.78 -13.16 -24.12
N SER A 45 2.61 -12.35 -25.18
CA SER A 45 3.16 -10.99 -25.23
C SER A 45 2.57 -10.11 -24.15
N LEU A 46 1.26 -10.23 -23.88
CA LEU A 46 0.61 -9.47 -22.80
C LEU A 46 1.27 -9.77 -21.45
N ARG A 47 1.53 -11.05 -21.15
CA ARG A 47 2.21 -11.45 -19.91
C ARG A 47 3.63 -10.90 -19.82
N SER A 48 4.37 -10.92 -20.93
CA SER A 48 5.73 -10.35 -20.98
C SER A 48 5.74 -8.85 -20.74
N ILE A 49 4.80 -8.11 -21.35
CA ILE A 49 4.67 -6.65 -21.17
C ILE A 49 4.37 -6.32 -19.71
N TYR A 50 3.44 -7.03 -19.08
CA TYR A 50 3.14 -6.84 -17.65
C TYR A 50 4.34 -7.17 -16.75
N SER A 51 5.13 -8.19 -17.10
CA SER A 51 6.36 -8.50 -16.36
C SER A 51 7.43 -7.41 -16.48
N GLU A 52 7.53 -6.76 -17.63
CA GLU A 52 8.48 -5.67 -17.86
C GLU A 52 8.04 -4.40 -17.10
N ILE A 53 6.74 -4.10 -17.10
CA ILE A 53 6.17 -2.98 -16.33
C ILE A 53 6.39 -3.17 -14.82
N ASP A 54 6.14 -4.37 -14.30
CA ASP A 54 6.36 -4.73 -12.89
C ASP A 54 7.83 -4.54 -12.48
N SER A 55 8.77 -4.81 -13.40
CA SER A 55 10.20 -4.60 -13.16
C SER A 55 10.63 -3.13 -13.08
N MET A 56 9.84 -2.22 -13.68
CA MET A 56 10.07 -0.78 -13.66
C MET A 56 9.27 -0.07 -12.56
N GLU A 57 8.41 -0.78 -11.84
CA GLU A 57 7.70 -0.24 -10.68
C GLU A 57 8.70 0.03 -9.55
N LYS A 58 8.80 1.31 -9.17
CA LYS A 58 9.62 1.77 -8.06
C LYS A 58 9.03 1.15 -6.80
N LYS A 59 9.63 0.06 -6.27
CA LYS A 59 9.25 -0.50 -4.96
C LYS A 59 9.10 0.65 -3.99
N GLU A 60 7.88 0.85 -3.49
CA GLU A 60 7.61 1.82 -2.45
C GLU A 60 8.67 1.63 -1.38
N VAL A 61 9.44 2.68 -1.13
CA VAL A 61 10.31 2.74 0.03
C VAL A 61 9.40 2.36 1.18
N LYS A 62 9.60 1.18 1.77
CA LYS A 62 9.08 0.89 3.10
C LYS A 62 9.71 1.96 3.97
N VAL A 63 9.04 3.09 4.08
CA VAL A 63 9.30 4.05 5.13
C VAL A 63 8.92 3.25 6.35
N THR A 64 9.92 2.57 6.91
CA THR A 64 9.88 2.18 8.30
C THR A 64 9.77 3.51 9.00
N THR A 65 8.54 3.98 9.18
CA THR A 65 8.24 5.05 10.10
C THR A 65 8.63 4.47 11.44
N PHE A 66 9.90 4.57 11.77
CA PHE A 66 10.34 4.64 13.15
C PHE A 66 9.70 5.93 13.63
N THR A 67 8.43 5.82 14.02
CA THR A 67 7.83 6.80 14.90
C THR A 67 8.72 6.73 16.12
N ASP A 68 9.68 7.65 16.23
CA ASP A 68 10.32 7.96 17.49
C ASP A 68 9.21 8.47 18.39
N ALA A 69 8.46 7.53 18.97
CA ALA A 69 7.50 7.78 20.01
C ALA A 69 8.37 8.22 21.19
N THR A 70 8.66 9.52 21.26
CA THR A 70 9.37 10.08 22.40
C THR A 70 8.58 9.71 23.65
N GLU A 71 9.15 8.82 24.46
CA GLU A 71 8.47 8.22 25.61
C GLU A 71 8.52 9.17 26.81
N TRP A 72 7.85 10.32 26.73
CA TRP A 72 7.73 11.28 27.84
C TRP A 72 6.93 10.72 29.04
N MET A 73 6.52 9.45 28.99
CA MET A 73 5.75 8.74 30.01
C MET A 73 6.53 8.48 31.31
N HIS A 74 7.87 8.48 31.28
CA HIS A 74 8.69 8.18 32.46
C HIS A 74 8.53 9.22 33.59
N LEU A 75 8.42 10.51 33.25
CA LEU A 75 8.29 11.60 34.22
C LEU A 75 6.94 11.57 34.98
N PRO A 76 5.76 11.53 34.32
CA PRO A 76 4.48 11.44 35.02
C PRO A 76 4.33 10.11 35.78
N LEU A 77 4.90 9.00 35.27
CA LEU A 77 4.88 7.71 35.96
C LEU A 77 5.64 7.75 37.29
N LEU A 78 6.82 8.37 37.31
CA LEU A 78 7.61 8.53 38.53
C LEU A 78 6.88 9.39 39.58
N ILE A 79 6.24 10.49 39.15
CA ILE A 79 5.43 11.34 40.03
C ILE A 79 4.27 10.56 40.63
N ALA A 80 3.55 9.76 39.82
CA ALA A 80 2.45 8.92 40.29
C ALA A 80 2.92 7.86 41.31
N CYS A 81 4.06 7.21 41.07
CA CYS A 81 4.64 6.26 42.01
C CYS A 81 4.98 6.92 43.36
N ILE A 82 5.59 8.10 43.35
CA ILE A 82 5.91 8.84 44.59
C ILE A 82 4.64 9.23 45.32
N ALA A 83 3.63 9.76 44.61
CA ALA A 83 2.36 10.14 45.20
C ALA A 83 1.66 8.94 45.87
N LEU A 84 1.68 7.76 45.25
CA LEU A 84 1.16 6.53 45.86
C LEU A 84 1.93 6.10 47.11
N MET A 85 3.26 6.22 47.12
CA MET A 85 4.05 5.89 48.31
C MET A 85 3.76 6.84 49.48
N ILE A 86 3.58 8.14 49.19
CA ILE A 86 3.17 9.14 50.18
C ILE A 86 1.76 8.83 50.69
N GLU A 87 0.82 8.53 49.81
CA GLU A 87 -0.55 8.14 50.17
C GLU A 87 -0.57 6.92 51.09
N GLN A 88 0.18 5.87 50.73
CA GLN A 88 0.24 4.62 51.50
C GLN A 88 0.87 4.85 52.88
N THR A 89 1.92 5.67 52.98
CA THR A 89 2.54 6.01 54.26
C THR A 89 1.65 6.89 55.12
N LEU A 90 0.95 7.87 54.55
CA LEU A 90 -0.06 8.67 55.26
C LEU A 90 -1.22 7.80 55.75
N ARG A 91 -1.72 6.90 54.92
CA ARG A 91 -2.80 5.96 55.29
C ARG A 91 -2.38 5.06 56.45
N LEU A 92 -1.17 4.49 56.39
CA LEU A 92 -0.68 3.58 57.43
C LEU A 92 -0.23 4.31 58.70
N THR A 93 0.25 5.55 58.61
CA THR A 93 0.80 6.28 59.76
C THR A 93 -0.21 7.24 60.39
N LEU A 94 -1.05 7.90 59.61
CA LEU A 94 -1.98 8.93 60.09
C LEU A 94 -3.35 8.33 60.43
N LEU A 95 -3.89 7.44 59.57
CA LEU A 95 -5.21 6.83 59.78
C LEU A 95 -5.19 5.75 60.88
N ASN A 96 -4.04 5.12 61.13
CA ASN A 96 -3.88 4.10 62.17
C ASN A 96 -3.44 4.69 63.54
N ARG A 97 -3.24 6.02 63.62
CA ARG A 97 -2.83 6.73 64.85
C ARG A 97 -3.93 7.67 65.38
N LEU A 98 -5.06 7.80 64.69
CA LEU A 98 -6.26 8.42 65.24
C LEU A 98 -7.14 7.30 65.85
N PRO A 99 -7.43 7.35 67.16
CA PRO A 99 -8.36 6.41 67.80
C PRO A 99 -9.78 6.53 67.24
#